data_AF-W2XUA4-F1
#
_entry.id   AF-W2XUA4-F1
#
_cell.length_a   1.000
_cell.length_b   1.000
_cell.length_c   1.000
_cell.angle_alpha   90.00
_cell.angle_beta   90.00
_cell.angle_gamma   90.00
#
_symmetry.space_group_name_H-M   'P 1'
#
loop_
_entity.id
_entity.type
_entity.pdbx_description
1 polymer ?
#
loop_
_entity_poly.entity_id
_entity_poly.type
_entity_poly.pdbx_seq_one_letter_code
_entity_poly.pdbx_strand_id
1 'polypeptide(L)'
;MGTEAVDASQVKMGMAKSGGCCTKNVLLCSLGFIFVILNLAALWALHFADRPVTKGSLRASTRFSTYQLSATEGSTPSVGDGVSFNTNNVLRAGAGTTAYLNKLTLGTDLSDILYVNLAPMGTSDAYYSTNIMSYVRTKTTGSTSTTDSVITTLSYSLSNKSLETGEAVVLTSRVRGLATLSDTLMAALTVGTDYVVSAFPATLDGAAGSITVNQAKAKEITKGSPTNFIAPLSSSSFIVAYYEKYDVTGYWQSARVGTVGSDGTVTLSTAAKTFGVKNDADFITNFGSPLALKGLGAGSGFVIPYYTQLNPWTGTTKTNSDLSGLCVSSGTFSSNAQSAFTSVCNTAYRPSQFPESVALSDNAMAIVFHDEANKNALTVATLSVSSDKSLHFRSSYIFPEVSGDFDLYDLSTTPRPRVLTGNRLVVSFLNPTLNGRLSVRVLSYSPSTLSLKELTPVLPVAPSTFSLYVSDSTDYSLNKAIVHDMLPVGADGFVTAYVGKRNNVLHQNFAVTEAFGNPVGIVQSTSSDKSSITMQGKADVDNLTAGVIHYATTSGAVVAPDSKSTASNSSEYFYTEEDTILVTTDSRVGIAIDEDTLFVSASF
;
A
#
# COMPACT_ATOMS: atom_id res chain seq x y z
N MET A 1 56.88 -40.43 -24.22
CA MET A 1 58.25 -40.02 -23.85
C MET A 1 58.31 -38.51 -23.96
N GLY A 2 58.70 -37.72 -22.98
CA GLY A 2 59.26 -38.03 -21.66
C GLY A 2 59.18 -36.75 -20.82
N THR A 3 58.94 -36.97 -19.54
CA THR A 3 59.06 -36.06 -18.40
C THR A 3 60.50 -35.59 -18.19
N GLU A 4 60.69 -34.35 -17.71
CA GLU A 4 61.76 -33.91 -16.79
C GLU A 4 61.42 -32.45 -16.38
N ALA A 5 61.03 -32.20 -15.12
CA ALA A 5 61.89 -31.96 -13.96
C ALA A 5 62.78 -30.71 -14.13
N VAL A 6 62.40 -29.63 -13.45
CA VAL A 6 63.34 -28.56 -13.11
C VAL A 6 63.38 -28.43 -11.59
N ASP A 7 64.61 -28.57 -11.14
CA ASP A 7 65.14 -28.81 -9.82
C ASP A 7 65.10 -27.56 -8.93
N ALA A 8 65.02 -27.81 -7.63
CA ALA A 8 65.11 -26.81 -6.59
C ALA A 8 66.58 -26.44 -6.36
N SER A 9 67.02 -25.25 -6.76
CA SER A 9 68.11 -24.57 -6.07
C SER A 9 68.24 -23.11 -6.50
N GLN A 10 68.74 -22.29 -5.57
CA GLN A 10 69.19 -20.90 -5.70
C GLN A 10 68.20 -19.79 -5.29
N VAL A 11 67.87 -19.75 -4.00
CA VAL A 11 67.94 -18.46 -3.29
C VAL A 11 69.32 -18.37 -2.65
N LYS A 12 70.25 -17.68 -3.33
CA LYS A 12 71.54 -17.28 -2.78
C LYS A 12 71.29 -16.27 -1.66
N MET A 13 71.36 -16.72 -0.40
CA MET A 13 71.63 -15.80 0.71
C MET A 13 73.14 -15.75 0.92
N GLY A 14 73.75 -14.65 0.46
CA GLY A 14 75.16 -14.37 0.72
C GLY A 14 75.40 -14.23 2.22
N MET A 15 76.23 -15.10 2.78
CA MET A 15 76.80 -14.86 4.10
C MET A 15 78.04 -13.99 3.96
N ALA A 16 77.95 -12.74 4.38
CA ALA A 16 79.11 -11.92 4.69
C ALA A 16 79.62 -12.30 6.09
N LYS A 17 80.85 -12.81 6.18
CA LYS A 17 81.59 -12.91 7.44
C LYS A 17 82.26 -11.56 7.74
N SER A 18 81.92 -10.96 8.87
CA SER A 18 82.86 -10.71 10.00
C SER A 18 82.34 -9.58 10.90
N GLY A 19 82.66 -9.68 12.19
CA GLY A 19 82.57 -8.55 13.12
C GLY A 19 81.78 -8.88 14.38
N GLY A 20 82.47 -8.90 15.52
CA GLY A 20 81.93 -9.28 16.82
C GLY A 20 80.98 -8.27 17.46
N CYS A 21 80.58 -8.63 18.69
CA CYS A 21 79.70 -7.91 19.60
C CYS A 21 78.21 -7.92 19.21
N CYS A 22 77.44 -8.78 19.90
CA CYS A 22 76.04 -8.58 20.34
C CYS A 22 75.25 -9.91 20.36
N THR A 23 75.62 -10.85 21.23
CA THR A 23 74.81 -12.06 21.48
C THR A 23 73.41 -11.76 22.04
N LYS A 24 73.18 -10.56 22.61
CA LYS A 24 71.84 -10.09 23.00
C LYS A 24 70.95 -9.71 21.81
N ASN A 25 71.49 -9.03 20.79
CA ASN A 25 70.69 -8.57 19.65
C ASN A 25 70.30 -9.70 18.71
N VAL A 26 71.15 -10.73 18.56
CA VAL A 26 70.77 -11.91 17.76
C VAL A 26 69.65 -12.68 18.44
N LEU A 27 69.71 -12.87 19.77
CA LEU A 27 68.66 -13.57 20.52
C LEU A 27 67.32 -12.79 20.49
N LEU A 28 67.37 -11.45 20.64
CA LEU A 28 66.20 -10.58 20.57
C LEU A 28 65.60 -10.52 19.15
N CYS A 29 66.44 -10.48 18.11
CA CYS A 29 65.97 -10.55 16.72
C CYS A 29 65.37 -11.92 16.40
N SER A 30 65.96 -13.01 16.88
CA SER A 30 65.40 -14.35 16.72
C SER A 30 64.07 -14.52 17.48
N LEU A 31 63.98 -14.01 18.71
CA LEU A 31 62.74 -14.01 19.50
C LEU A 31 61.66 -13.14 18.87
N GLY A 32 62.02 -11.96 18.35
CA GLY A 32 61.11 -11.09 17.60
C GLY A 32 60.60 -11.75 16.33
N PHE A 33 61.47 -12.43 15.58
CA PHE A 33 61.08 -13.15 14.37
C PHE A 33 60.17 -14.35 14.67
N ILE A 34 60.47 -15.12 15.74
CA ILE A 34 59.62 -16.21 16.22
C ILE A 34 58.27 -15.65 16.71
N PHE A 35 58.25 -14.54 17.44
CA PHE A 35 57.02 -13.90 17.89
C PHE A 35 56.16 -13.44 16.72
N VAL A 36 56.76 -12.82 15.68
CA VAL A 36 56.04 -12.42 14.47
C VAL A 36 55.50 -13.64 13.72
N ILE A 37 56.28 -14.72 13.57
CA ILE A 37 55.81 -15.96 12.93
C ILE A 37 54.69 -16.62 13.74
N LEU A 38 54.79 -16.68 15.06
CA LEU A 38 53.75 -17.27 15.92
C LEU A 38 52.48 -16.42 15.90
N ASN A 39 52.60 -15.09 15.84
CA ASN A 39 51.43 -14.22 15.68
C ASN A 39 50.83 -14.33 14.27
N LEU A 40 51.65 -14.43 13.22
CA LEU A 40 51.15 -14.71 11.86
C LEU A 40 50.52 -16.08 11.74
N ALA A 41 51.06 -17.10 12.40
CA ALA A 41 50.50 -18.44 12.46
C ALA A 41 49.22 -18.48 13.29
N ALA A 42 49.14 -17.72 14.39
CA ALA A 42 47.93 -17.55 15.18
C ALA A 42 46.87 -16.76 14.43
N LEU A 43 47.25 -15.69 13.70
CA LEU A 43 46.35 -14.93 12.83
C LEU A 43 45.87 -15.79 11.67
N TRP A 44 46.75 -16.59 11.07
CA TRP A 44 46.41 -17.56 10.04
C TRP A 44 45.50 -18.66 10.59
N ALA A 45 45.75 -19.18 11.79
CA ALA A 45 44.87 -20.15 12.45
C ALA A 45 43.53 -19.51 12.87
N LEU A 46 43.49 -18.27 13.34
CA LEU A 46 42.23 -17.58 13.61
C LEU A 46 41.46 -17.26 12.32
N HIS A 47 42.16 -16.95 11.23
CA HIS A 47 41.53 -16.62 9.95
C HIS A 47 41.12 -17.87 9.14
N PHE A 48 41.82 -19.00 9.31
CA PHE A 48 41.63 -20.22 8.53
C PHE A 48 41.30 -21.48 9.35
N ALA A 49 41.66 -21.61 10.63
CA ALA A 49 41.24 -22.76 11.45
C ALA A 49 39.78 -22.61 11.93
N ASP A 50 39.24 -21.39 11.96
CA ASP A 50 37.80 -21.15 12.13
C ASP A 50 37.00 -21.36 10.82
N ARG A 51 37.69 -21.76 9.73
CA ARG A 51 37.07 -22.19 8.47
C ARG A 51 37.59 -23.58 8.12
N PRO A 52 36.88 -24.67 8.40
CA PRO A 52 37.37 -26.00 8.03
C PRO A 52 37.66 -26.01 6.52
N VAL A 53 38.91 -26.23 6.12
CA VAL A 53 39.34 -26.33 4.72
C VAL A 53 39.87 -27.75 4.47
N THR A 54 38.93 -28.63 4.16
CA THR A 54 39.20 -29.80 3.31
C THR A 54 38.40 -29.63 2.02
N LYS A 55 38.83 -30.24 0.91
CA LYS A 55 38.22 -30.08 -0.43
C LYS A 55 36.72 -30.45 -0.55
N GLY A 56 36.05 -30.86 0.54
CA GLY A 56 34.60 -30.99 0.67
C GLY A 56 33.94 -29.99 1.63
N SER A 57 34.64 -28.91 1.99
CA SER A 57 34.33 -27.99 3.10
C SER A 57 34.10 -26.55 2.66
N LEU A 58 33.18 -26.36 1.71
CA LEU A 58 32.33 -25.15 1.70
C LEU A 58 31.20 -25.29 2.75
N ARG A 59 31.53 -25.81 3.95
CA ARG A 59 30.58 -26.35 4.95
C ARG A 59 30.21 -25.39 6.09
N ALA A 60 30.77 -24.20 6.16
CA ALA A 60 30.34 -23.23 7.17
C ALA A 60 29.03 -22.58 6.73
N SER A 61 27.91 -23.31 6.85
CA SER A 61 26.59 -22.68 6.81
C SER A 61 26.39 -21.97 8.15
N THR A 62 26.29 -20.64 8.12
CA THR A 62 25.97 -19.87 9.33
C THR A 62 24.52 -20.12 9.66
N ARG A 63 24.26 -20.80 10.77
CA ARG A 63 22.92 -21.14 11.24
C ARG A 63 22.65 -20.56 12.61
N PHE A 64 21.43 -20.11 12.85
CA PHE A 64 20.93 -19.87 14.20
C PHE A 64 19.66 -20.70 14.42
N SER A 65 19.34 -20.92 15.69
CA SER A 65 18.07 -21.53 16.06
C SER A 65 17.23 -20.55 16.84
N THR A 66 15.93 -20.56 16.59
CA THR A 66 14.97 -19.76 17.33
C THR A 66 13.85 -20.64 17.87
N TYR A 67 13.37 -20.29 19.06
CA TYR A 67 12.15 -20.83 19.66
C TYR A 67 10.92 -19.99 19.32
N GLN A 68 11.12 -18.88 18.61
CA GLN A 68 10.11 -17.87 18.30
C GLN A 68 10.06 -17.61 16.79
N LEU A 69 9.99 -18.68 15.98
CA LEU A 69 9.54 -18.53 14.60
C LEU A 69 8.02 -18.46 14.63
N SER A 70 7.51 -17.27 14.95
CA SER A 70 6.08 -17.06 15.07
C SER A 70 5.45 -17.04 13.68
N ALA A 71 4.40 -17.84 13.47
CA ALA A 71 3.38 -17.54 12.48
C ALA A 71 2.56 -16.35 13.02
N THR A 72 3.17 -15.17 13.12
CA THR A 72 2.48 -14.07 13.81
C THR A 72 1.21 -13.69 13.07
N GLU A 73 1.20 -13.81 11.73
CA GLU A 73 0.04 -13.81 10.83
C GLU A 73 0.48 -14.44 9.49
N GLY A 74 0.15 -15.71 9.20
CA GLY A 74 0.58 -16.36 7.94
C GLY A 74 0.56 -17.89 7.95
N SER A 75 1.06 -18.49 6.87
CA SER A 75 1.26 -19.93 6.71
C SER A 75 2.16 -20.48 7.82
N THR A 76 1.93 -21.74 8.23
CA THR A 76 2.85 -22.42 9.15
C THR A 76 4.20 -22.57 8.45
N PRO A 77 5.32 -22.14 9.07
CA PRO A 77 6.63 -22.24 8.44
C PRO A 77 7.00 -23.67 8.08
N SER A 78 7.44 -23.86 6.84
CA SER A 78 7.95 -25.12 6.30
C SER A 78 9.47 -25.08 6.11
N VAL A 79 10.08 -26.26 6.08
CA VAL A 79 11.47 -26.39 5.61
C VAL A 79 11.53 -25.91 4.16
N GLY A 80 12.56 -25.13 3.84
CA GLY A 80 12.72 -24.47 2.54
C GLY A 80 12.19 -23.04 2.51
N ASP A 81 11.42 -22.59 3.49
CA ASP A 81 10.85 -21.25 3.49
C ASP A 81 11.90 -20.16 3.72
N GLY A 82 11.80 -19.07 2.97
CA GLY A 82 12.45 -17.80 3.30
C GLY A 82 11.86 -17.16 4.56
N VAL A 83 12.69 -16.50 5.36
CA VAL A 83 12.28 -15.81 6.59
C VAL A 83 12.75 -14.36 6.62
N SER A 84 11.99 -13.49 7.29
CA SER A 84 12.36 -12.10 7.56
C SER A 84 12.09 -11.70 9.01
N PHE A 85 12.61 -10.56 9.43
CA PHE A 85 12.14 -9.87 10.64
C PHE A 85 10.92 -9.00 10.30
N ASN A 86 9.95 -8.95 11.20
CA ASN A 86 8.90 -7.95 11.18
C ASN A 86 9.35 -6.65 11.88
N THR A 87 8.47 -5.64 11.93
CA THR A 87 8.76 -4.34 12.56
C THR A 87 9.04 -4.41 14.06
N ASN A 88 8.67 -5.51 14.72
CA ASN A 88 8.93 -5.76 16.14
C ASN A 88 10.20 -6.63 16.36
N ASN A 89 11.01 -6.83 15.30
CA ASN A 89 12.19 -7.69 15.30
C ASN A 89 11.91 -9.17 15.64
N VAL A 90 10.67 -9.62 15.40
CA VAL A 90 10.30 -11.04 15.54
C VAL A 90 10.47 -11.72 14.19
N LEU A 91 11.06 -12.92 14.20
CA LEU A 91 11.28 -13.72 13.00
C LEU A 91 9.96 -14.36 12.54
N ARG A 92 9.70 -14.30 11.24
CA ARG A 92 8.53 -14.89 10.58
C ARG A 92 8.90 -15.57 9.27
N ALA A 93 8.03 -16.48 8.81
CA ALA A 93 8.08 -16.97 7.43
C ALA A 93 7.68 -15.85 6.44
N GLY A 94 8.29 -15.91 5.27
CA GLY A 94 8.13 -14.93 4.20
C GLY A 94 9.11 -13.76 4.30
N ALA A 95 9.39 -13.14 3.15
CA ALA A 95 10.22 -11.95 3.04
C ALA A 95 9.87 -11.13 1.79
N GLY A 96 10.38 -9.90 1.73
CA GLY A 96 10.20 -8.98 0.61
C GLY A 96 8.75 -8.54 0.40
N THR A 97 8.44 -8.08 -0.81
CA THR A 97 7.07 -7.68 -1.16
C THR A 97 6.50 -8.62 -2.22
N THR A 98 5.27 -9.08 -1.99
CA THR A 98 4.56 -9.95 -2.92
C THR A 98 3.15 -9.43 -3.14
N ALA A 99 2.74 -9.32 -4.41
CA ALA A 99 1.36 -9.08 -4.78
C ALA A 99 0.75 -10.34 -5.41
N TYR A 100 -0.32 -10.82 -4.79
CA TYR A 100 -1.11 -11.95 -5.24
C TYR A 100 -2.32 -11.41 -6.01
N LEU A 101 -2.38 -11.69 -7.31
CA LEU A 101 -3.30 -11.03 -8.23
C LEU A 101 -4.59 -11.83 -8.45
N ASN A 102 -5.64 -11.15 -8.92
CA ASN A 102 -6.91 -11.76 -9.33
C ASN A 102 -7.55 -12.70 -8.29
N LYS A 103 -7.52 -12.33 -7.00
CA LYS A 103 -7.96 -13.19 -5.89
C LYS A 103 -9.47 -13.21 -5.64
N LEU A 104 -10.23 -12.39 -6.35
CA LEU A 104 -11.70 -12.38 -6.31
C LEU A 104 -12.28 -11.97 -7.66
N THR A 105 -13.40 -12.59 -8.03
CA THR A 105 -14.27 -12.19 -9.14
C THR A 105 -15.67 -12.02 -8.58
N LEU A 106 -16.28 -10.84 -8.70
CA LEU A 106 -17.59 -10.52 -8.11
C LEU A 106 -18.75 -11.18 -8.86
N GLY A 107 -18.55 -11.48 -10.14
CA GLY A 107 -19.50 -12.22 -10.96
C GLY A 107 -19.09 -12.23 -12.43
N THR A 108 -19.41 -13.32 -13.11
CA THR A 108 -19.16 -13.48 -14.56
C THR A 108 -20.37 -13.08 -15.42
N ASP A 109 -21.54 -12.92 -14.80
CA ASP A 109 -22.81 -12.50 -15.42
C ASP A 109 -23.02 -10.98 -15.44
N LEU A 110 -22.07 -10.22 -14.90
CA LEU A 110 -22.17 -8.77 -14.76
C LEU A 110 -21.81 -8.08 -16.08
N SER A 111 -22.58 -7.06 -16.45
CA SER A 111 -22.32 -6.26 -17.64
C SER A 111 -21.56 -4.96 -17.35
N ASP A 112 -21.55 -4.52 -16.09
CA ASP A 112 -20.83 -3.35 -15.59
C ASP A 112 -20.68 -3.37 -14.06
N ILE A 113 -19.64 -2.70 -13.53
CA ILE A 113 -19.48 -2.41 -12.09
C ILE A 113 -19.03 -0.96 -11.97
N LEU A 114 -19.89 -0.10 -11.44
CA LEU A 114 -19.73 1.36 -11.48
C LEU A 114 -18.91 1.92 -10.32
N TYR A 115 -18.98 1.27 -9.16
CA TYR A 115 -18.32 1.70 -7.93
C TYR A 115 -17.88 0.49 -7.11
N VAL A 116 -16.79 0.65 -6.36
CA VAL A 116 -16.36 -0.23 -5.26
C VAL A 116 -15.93 0.67 -4.09
N ASN A 117 -16.35 0.33 -2.88
CA ASN A 117 -15.98 1.00 -1.65
C ASN A 117 -15.62 -0.06 -0.61
N LEU A 118 -14.51 0.13 0.08
CA LEU A 118 -14.02 -0.74 1.15
C LEU A 118 -13.99 0.02 2.47
N ALA A 119 -14.46 -0.60 3.54
CA ALA A 119 -14.43 -0.05 4.88
C ALA A 119 -14.09 -1.14 5.91
N PRO A 120 -13.41 -0.81 7.01
CA PRO A 120 -13.08 -1.80 8.03
C PRO A 120 -14.36 -2.32 8.71
N MET A 121 -14.33 -3.56 9.22
CA MET A 121 -15.46 -4.12 9.98
C MET A 121 -15.63 -3.50 11.37
N GLY A 122 -14.62 -2.77 11.86
CA GLY A 122 -14.69 -2.05 13.12
C GLY A 122 -13.65 -0.94 13.22
N THR A 123 -13.44 -0.46 14.44
CA THR A 123 -12.54 0.64 14.78
C THR A 123 -11.57 0.34 15.93
N SER A 124 -11.78 -0.75 16.68
CA SER A 124 -10.92 -1.16 17.79
C SER A 124 -9.54 -1.67 17.36
N ASP A 125 -9.46 -2.37 16.23
CA ASP A 125 -8.21 -2.87 15.65
C ASP A 125 -7.73 -2.02 14.47
N ALA A 126 -6.41 -2.04 14.25
CA ALA A 126 -5.77 -1.33 13.14
C ALA A 126 -6.11 -1.92 11.76
N TYR A 127 -6.50 -3.19 11.72
CA TYR A 127 -6.93 -3.93 10.54
C TYR A 127 -7.85 -5.06 10.97
N TYR A 128 -8.63 -5.58 10.03
CA TYR A 128 -9.49 -6.75 10.23
C TYR A 128 -9.26 -7.73 9.09
N SER A 129 -9.35 -9.03 9.35
CA SER A 129 -9.32 -10.06 8.30
C SER A 129 -10.62 -10.07 7.49
N THR A 130 -11.74 -9.78 8.14
CA THR A 130 -13.04 -9.58 7.49
C THR A 130 -13.41 -8.11 7.53
N ASN A 131 -13.72 -7.53 6.37
CA ASN A 131 -14.05 -6.13 6.18
C ASN A 131 -15.38 -5.98 5.45
N ILE A 132 -15.77 -4.74 5.18
CA ILE A 132 -17.01 -4.41 4.47
C ILE A 132 -16.65 -3.98 3.05
N MET A 133 -17.41 -4.49 2.09
CA MET A 133 -17.33 -4.08 0.70
C MET A 133 -18.71 -3.69 0.20
N SER A 134 -18.78 -2.56 -0.50
CA SER A 134 -19.94 -2.23 -1.31
C SER A 134 -19.54 -2.04 -2.75
N TYR A 135 -20.38 -2.50 -3.67
CA TYR A 135 -20.19 -2.27 -5.09
C TYR A 135 -21.53 -2.05 -5.79
N VAL A 136 -21.51 -1.26 -6.86
CA VAL A 136 -22.69 -0.99 -7.70
C VAL A 136 -22.53 -1.76 -8.98
N ARG A 137 -23.43 -2.71 -9.24
CA ARG A 137 -23.33 -3.61 -10.41
C ARG A 137 -24.48 -3.38 -11.37
N THR A 138 -24.25 -3.70 -12.63
CA THR A 138 -25.30 -3.83 -13.64
C THR A 138 -25.36 -5.27 -14.11
N LYS A 139 -26.57 -5.85 -14.07
CA LYS A 139 -26.89 -7.16 -14.63
C LYS A 139 -27.76 -6.98 -15.86
N THR A 140 -27.52 -7.77 -16.90
CA THR A 140 -28.32 -7.76 -18.12
C THR A 140 -28.88 -9.16 -18.34
N THR A 141 -30.21 -9.29 -18.32
CA THR A 141 -30.91 -10.55 -18.59
C THR A 141 -31.88 -10.32 -19.74
N GLY A 142 -31.62 -10.97 -20.89
CA GLY A 142 -32.33 -10.66 -22.12
C GLY A 142 -32.10 -9.21 -22.54
N SER A 143 -33.19 -8.45 -22.71
CA SER A 143 -33.17 -7.03 -23.08
C SER A 143 -33.23 -6.06 -21.89
N THR A 144 -33.29 -6.57 -20.65
CA THR A 144 -33.46 -5.74 -19.44
C THR A 144 -32.15 -5.65 -18.68
N SER A 145 -31.73 -4.42 -18.39
CA SER A 145 -30.58 -4.13 -17.53
C SER A 145 -31.05 -3.54 -16.20
N THR A 146 -30.54 -4.10 -15.10
CA THR A 146 -30.83 -3.62 -13.75
C THR A 146 -29.53 -3.21 -13.08
N THR A 147 -29.51 -2.00 -12.52
CA THR A 147 -28.39 -1.49 -11.72
C THR A 147 -28.80 -1.47 -10.25
N ASP A 148 -28.09 -2.22 -9.42
CA ASP A 148 -28.30 -2.29 -7.97
C ASP A 148 -26.97 -2.11 -7.22
N SER A 149 -27.06 -1.81 -5.93
CA SER A 149 -25.90 -1.88 -5.03
C SER A 149 -25.93 -3.16 -4.23
N VAL A 150 -24.74 -3.65 -3.92
CA VAL A 150 -24.54 -4.72 -2.96
C VAL A 150 -23.72 -4.16 -1.81
N ILE A 151 -24.09 -4.50 -0.57
CA ILE A 151 -23.24 -4.41 0.61
C ILE A 151 -23.01 -5.84 1.11
N THR A 152 -21.76 -6.21 1.29
CA THR A 152 -21.35 -7.55 1.74
C THR A 152 -20.07 -7.46 2.57
N THR A 153 -19.63 -8.58 3.12
CA THR A 153 -18.31 -8.70 3.75
C THR A 153 -17.27 -9.14 2.73
N LEU A 154 -16.01 -8.78 2.98
CA LEU A 154 -14.84 -9.21 2.23
C LEU A 154 -13.84 -9.80 3.23
N SER A 155 -13.64 -11.11 3.18
CA SER A 155 -12.75 -11.84 4.08
C SER A 155 -11.46 -12.21 3.37
N TYR A 156 -10.33 -11.91 4.01
CA TYR A 156 -9.00 -12.29 3.58
C TYR A 156 -8.50 -13.50 4.38
N SER A 157 -8.04 -14.53 3.66
CA SER A 157 -7.44 -15.71 4.26
C SER A 157 -5.92 -15.66 4.13
N LEU A 158 -5.23 -15.63 5.27
CA LEU A 158 -3.76 -15.57 5.35
C LEU A 158 -3.06 -16.82 4.81
N SER A 159 -3.71 -17.99 4.86
CA SER A 159 -3.10 -19.29 4.56
C SER A 159 -2.95 -19.56 3.06
N ASN A 160 -3.95 -19.20 2.27
CA ASN A 160 -4.02 -19.40 0.82
C ASN A 160 -4.04 -18.08 0.04
N LYS A 161 -3.94 -16.94 0.73
CA LYS A 161 -3.93 -15.59 0.16
C LYS A 161 -5.18 -15.31 -0.70
N SER A 162 -6.32 -15.90 -0.34
CA SER A 162 -7.60 -15.75 -1.07
C SER A 162 -8.48 -14.67 -0.48
N LEU A 163 -9.45 -14.23 -1.29
CA LEU A 163 -10.50 -13.29 -0.90
C LEU A 163 -11.86 -13.93 -1.14
N GLU A 164 -12.76 -13.77 -0.18
CA GLU A 164 -14.11 -14.33 -0.24
C GLU A 164 -15.14 -13.28 0.17
N THR A 165 -16.33 -13.33 -0.45
CA THR A 165 -17.44 -12.46 -0.08
C THR A 165 -18.48 -13.22 0.74
N GLY A 166 -19.03 -12.57 1.78
CA GLY A 166 -20.11 -13.14 2.57
C GLY A 166 -21.49 -12.97 1.95
N GLU A 167 -22.51 -13.02 2.79
CA GLU A 167 -23.89 -12.76 2.38
C GLU A 167 -24.05 -11.34 1.84
N ALA A 168 -24.87 -11.19 0.79
CA ALA A 168 -25.04 -9.95 0.05
C ALA A 168 -26.39 -9.30 0.37
N VAL A 169 -26.35 -8.06 0.84
CA VAL A 169 -27.52 -7.19 0.99
C VAL A 169 -27.68 -6.35 -0.29
N VAL A 170 -28.76 -6.57 -1.03
CA VAL A 170 -29.04 -5.86 -2.29
C VAL A 170 -29.92 -4.63 -2.05
N LEU A 171 -29.51 -3.49 -2.62
CA LEU A 171 -30.16 -2.19 -2.46
C LEU A 171 -30.46 -1.59 -3.83
N THR A 172 -31.60 -0.90 -3.95
CA THR A 172 -31.98 -0.20 -5.18
C THR A 172 -31.26 1.15 -5.35
N SER A 173 -30.93 1.82 -4.24
CA SER A 173 -30.14 3.06 -4.24
C SER A 173 -28.66 2.78 -4.47
N ARG A 174 -27.95 3.70 -5.13
CA ARG A 174 -26.51 3.56 -5.42
C ARG A 174 -25.67 3.92 -4.20
N VAL A 175 -24.97 2.96 -3.61
CA VAL A 175 -24.03 3.22 -2.50
C VAL A 175 -22.80 3.92 -3.06
N ARG A 176 -22.42 5.05 -2.44
CA ARG A 176 -21.31 5.92 -2.88
C ARG A 176 -20.21 6.10 -1.85
N GLY A 177 -20.41 5.59 -0.64
CA GLY A 177 -19.38 5.56 0.38
C GLY A 177 -19.86 4.88 1.64
N LEU A 178 -18.90 4.46 2.46
CA LEU A 178 -19.10 3.73 3.70
C LEU A 178 -18.28 4.41 4.80
N ALA A 179 -18.86 4.54 5.99
CA ALA A 179 -18.18 5.05 7.17
C ALA A 179 -18.43 4.14 8.37
N THR A 180 -17.45 3.32 8.71
CA THR A 180 -17.45 2.50 9.93
C THR A 180 -17.24 3.41 11.13
N LEU A 181 -18.27 3.53 11.97
CA LEU A 181 -18.27 4.44 13.11
C LEU A 181 -17.74 3.73 14.36
N SER A 182 -18.16 2.49 14.59
CA SER A 182 -17.65 1.62 15.65
C SER A 182 -17.67 0.16 15.20
N ASP A 183 -17.25 -0.76 16.07
CA ASP A 183 -17.27 -2.22 15.82
C ASP A 183 -18.67 -2.80 15.59
N THR A 184 -19.73 -2.02 15.85
CA THR A 184 -21.13 -2.46 15.71
C THR A 184 -21.95 -1.55 14.79
N LEU A 185 -21.37 -0.47 14.27
CA LEU A 185 -22.12 0.57 13.59
C LEU A 185 -21.37 1.15 12.40
N MET A 186 -22.08 1.24 11.28
CA MET A 186 -21.66 1.92 10.06
C MET A 186 -22.74 2.89 9.59
N ALA A 187 -22.34 3.94 8.86
CA ALA A 187 -23.24 4.71 8.00
C ALA A 187 -22.88 4.50 6.53
N ALA A 188 -23.88 4.26 5.69
CA ALA A 188 -23.72 4.16 4.24
C ALA A 188 -24.33 5.38 3.56
N LEU A 189 -23.57 5.99 2.65
CA LEU A 189 -24.01 7.08 1.81
C LEU A 189 -24.60 6.54 0.52
N THR A 190 -25.76 7.04 0.13
CA THR A 190 -26.45 6.65 -1.10
C THR A 190 -26.85 7.83 -1.95
N VAL A 191 -26.92 7.56 -3.25
CA VAL A 191 -27.47 8.47 -4.25
C VAL A 191 -28.62 7.76 -4.96
N GLY A 192 -29.81 8.33 -4.82
CA GLY A 192 -31.03 7.86 -5.48
C GLY A 192 -31.33 8.62 -6.77
N THR A 193 -32.59 8.52 -7.21
CA THR A 193 -33.16 9.33 -8.30
C THR A 193 -33.01 10.83 -8.00
N ASP A 194 -32.90 11.67 -9.05
CA ASP A 194 -32.70 13.12 -8.95
C ASP A 194 -31.46 13.55 -8.14
N TYR A 195 -30.50 12.64 -8.01
CA TYR A 195 -29.31 12.82 -7.19
C TYR A 195 -29.63 13.18 -5.73
N VAL A 196 -30.68 12.57 -5.16
CA VAL A 196 -30.97 12.68 -3.72
C VAL A 196 -29.89 11.93 -2.96
N VAL A 197 -29.11 12.67 -2.16
CA VAL A 197 -28.03 12.14 -1.34
C VAL A 197 -28.58 11.88 0.07
N SER A 198 -28.52 10.64 0.51
CA SER A 198 -29.01 10.22 1.83
C SER A 198 -27.99 9.34 2.54
N ALA A 199 -27.99 9.38 3.87
CA ALA A 199 -27.25 8.43 4.70
C ALA A 199 -28.21 7.57 5.52
N PHE A 200 -27.92 6.28 5.63
CA PHE A 200 -28.62 5.36 6.52
C PHE A 200 -27.62 4.55 7.36
N PRO A 201 -28.01 4.07 8.55
CA PRO A 201 -27.14 3.26 9.38
C PRO A 201 -27.24 1.77 9.04
N ALA A 202 -26.17 1.06 9.35
CA ALA A 202 -26.12 -0.39 9.33
C ALA A 202 -25.47 -0.91 10.61
N THR A 203 -25.96 -2.04 11.12
CA THR A 203 -25.37 -2.77 12.23
C THR A 203 -24.35 -3.76 11.72
N LEU A 204 -23.23 -3.85 12.41
CA LEU A 204 -22.12 -4.76 12.11
C LEU A 204 -22.05 -5.85 13.18
N ASP A 205 -21.82 -7.08 12.75
CA ASP A 205 -21.44 -8.19 13.63
C ASP A 205 -20.17 -8.83 13.07
N GLY A 206 -19.03 -8.37 13.55
CA GLY A 206 -17.72 -8.86 13.11
C GLY A 206 -17.46 -10.32 13.48
N ALA A 207 -18.09 -10.84 14.54
CA ALA A 207 -17.93 -12.24 14.95
C ALA A 207 -18.72 -13.18 14.03
N ALA A 208 -19.92 -12.79 13.63
CA ALA A 208 -20.73 -13.52 12.66
C ALA A 208 -20.37 -13.21 11.20
N GLY A 209 -19.55 -12.17 10.95
CA GLY A 209 -19.22 -11.71 9.60
C GLY A 209 -20.45 -11.20 8.84
N SER A 210 -21.38 -10.53 9.53
CA SER A 210 -22.67 -10.13 8.97
C SER A 210 -22.95 -8.62 9.07
N ILE A 211 -23.79 -8.13 8.16
CA ILE A 211 -24.16 -6.72 8.06
C ILE A 211 -25.68 -6.61 7.91
N THR A 212 -26.31 -5.80 8.77
CA THR A 212 -27.75 -5.52 8.67
C THR A 212 -27.98 -4.04 8.39
N VAL A 213 -28.53 -3.71 7.22
CA VAL A 213 -28.82 -2.32 6.81
C VAL A 213 -30.19 -1.87 7.32
N ASN A 214 -30.33 -0.59 7.67
CA ASN A 214 -31.60 0.00 8.09
C ASN A 214 -32.01 1.18 7.18
N GLN A 215 -32.41 0.86 5.95
CA GLN A 215 -32.82 1.87 4.95
C GLN A 215 -34.05 2.69 5.39
N ALA A 216 -34.92 2.15 6.23
CA ALA A 216 -36.08 2.87 6.76
C ALA A 216 -35.68 4.08 7.63
N LYS A 217 -34.44 4.11 8.12
CA LYS A 217 -33.85 5.22 8.88
C LYS A 217 -33.00 6.16 8.02
N ALA A 218 -33.07 6.06 6.70
CA ALA A 218 -32.36 6.94 5.80
C ALA A 218 -32.75 8.42 6.03
N LYS A 219 -31.75 9.30 6.01
CA LYS A 219 -31.93 10.73 6.15
C LYS A 219 -31.32 11.47 4.96
N GLU A 220 -32.14 12.27 4.28
CA GLU A 220 -31.71 13.14 3.19
C GLU A 220 -30.75 14.23 3.70
N ILE A 221 -29.65 14.40 2.97
CA ILE A 221 -28.59 15.38 3.25
C ILE A 221 -28.71 16.57 2.29
N THR A 222 -28.81 16.27 0.99
CA THR A 222 -28.92 17.22 -0.12
C THR A 222 -29.56 16.55 -1.34
N LYS A 223 -29.82 17.32 -2.40
CA LYS A 223 -30.32 16.83 -3.69
C LYS A 223 -29.75 17.62 -4.86
N GLY A 224 -29.73 17.01 -6.04
CA GLY A 224 -29.32 17.68 -7.28
C GLY A 224 -27.81 17.82 -7.47
N SER A 225 -27.00 16.98 -6.79
CA SER A 225 -25.58 16.82 -7.07
C SER A 225 -25.10 15.37 -6.81
N PRO A 226 -24.35 14.76 -7.75
CA PRO A 226 -23.84 13.39 -7.61
C PRO A 226 -22.51 13.27 -6.85
N THR A 227 -21.77 14.35 -6.63
CA THR A 227 -20.42 14.29 -6.02
C THR A 227 -20.49 14.53 -4.52
N ASN A 228 -20.10 13.50 -3.79
CA ASN A 228 -20.17 13.46 -2.34
C ASN A 228 -19.20 12.43 -1.78
N PHE A 229 -18.77 12.66 -0.54
CA PHE A 229 -17.92 11.75 0.22
C PHE A 229 -18.42 11.68 1.66
N ILE A 230 -18.34 10.49 2.27
CA ILE A 230 -18.66 10.26 3.68
C ILE A 230 -17.42 9.75 4.40
N ALA A 231 -17.23 10.16 5.65
CA ALA A 231 -16.18 9.63 6.51
C ALA A 231 -16.67 9.53 7.96
N PRO A 232 -16.10 8.61 8.76
CA PRO A 232 -16.37 8.58 10.19
C PRO A 232 -15.79 9.83 10.87
N LEU A 233 -16.48 10.33 11.90
CA LEU A 233 -16.03 11.44 12.74
C LEU A 233 -15.82 10.99 14.19
N SER A 234 -16.72 10.18 14.71
CA SER A 234 -16.69 9.60 16.05
C SER A 234 -17.36 8.22 16.05
N SER A 235 -17.47 7.59 17.22
CA SER A 235 -18.11 6.26 17.37
C SER A 235 -19.60 6.22 16.95
N SER A 236 -20.25 7.38 16.84
CA SER A 236 -21.67 7.50 16.50
C SER A 236 -21.95 8.62 15.49
N SER A 237 -20.93 9.27 14.94
CA SER A 237 -21.10 10.42 14.04
C SER A 237 -20.26 10.27 12.79
N PHE A 238 -20.79 10.76 11.68
CA PHE A 238 -20.14 10.81 10.37
C PHE A 238 -20.24 12.22 9.80
N ILE A 239 -19.37 12.53 8.84
CA ILE A 239 -19.41 13.77 8.09
C ILE A 239 -19.57 13.47 6.61
N VAL A 240 -20.39 14.29 5.94
CA VAL A 240 -20.58 14.26 4.49
C VAL A 240 -20.18 15.59 3.90
N ALA A 241 -19.23 15.58 2.97
CA ALA A 241 -18.94 16.71 2.09
C ALA A 241 -19.63 16.48 0.75
N TYR A 242 -20.27 17.51 0.22
CA TYR A 242 -21.07 17.45 -1.00
C TYR A 242 -21.10 18.80 -1.70
N TYR A 243 -21.38 18.82 -3.01
CA TYR A 243 -21.85 20.06 -3.62
C TYR A 243 -23.34 20.25 -3.37
N GLU A 244 -23.71 21.49 -3.11
CA GLU A 244 -25.10 21.93 -3.23
C GLU A 244 -25.62 21.68 -4.65
N LYS A 245 -26.93 21.82 -4.82
CA LYS A 245 -27.58 21.66 -6.13
C LYS A 245 -26.82 22.44 -7.20
N TYR A 246 -26.48 21.79 -8.31
CA TYR A 246 -25.81 22.45 -9.42
C TYR A 246 -26.72 23.51 -10.03
N ASP A 247 -26.38 24.77 -9.78
CA ASP A 247 -27.06 25.96 -10.28
C ASP A 247 -26.13 26.70 -11.24
N VAL A 248 -26.70 27.22 -12.34
CA VAL A 248 -25.99 27.99 -13.36
C VAL A 248 -25.44 29.31 -12.82
N THR A 249 -26.06 29.86 -11.77
CA THR A 249 -25.59 31.07 -11.07
C THR A 249 -24.47 30.78 -10.05
N GLY A 250 -24.04 29.52 -10.00
CA GLY A 250 -23.00 29.01 -9.13
C GLY A 250 -23.55 28.34 -7.87
N TYR A 251 -22.73 27.46 -7.29
CA TYR A 251 -23.10 26.59 -6.19
C TYR A 251 -21.94 26.42 -5.20
N TRP A 252 -22.24 26.03 -3.96
CA TRP A 252 -21.22 25.84 -2.93
C TRP A 252 -20.91 24.37 -2.67
N GLN A 253 -19.73 24.15 -2.10
CA GLN A 253 -19.33 22.93 -1.41
C GLN A 253 -19.73 23.10 0.04
N SER A 254 -20.42 22.10 0.56
CA SER A 254 -20.99 22.13 1.90
C SER A 254 -20.65 20.85 2.64
N ALA A 255 -20.49 20.97 3.95
CA ALA A 255 -20.30 19.84 4.86
C ALA A 255 -21.47 19.74 5.84
N ARG A 256 -21.91 18.50 6.08
CA ARG A 256 -22.96 18.19 7.05
C ARG A 256 -22.59 16.99 7.91
N VAL A 257 -22.69 17.16 9.23
CA VAL A 257 -22.44 16.08 10.18
C VAL A 257 -23.76 15.38 10.50
N GLY A 258 -23.75 14.06 10.49
CA GLY A 258 -24.83 13.21 10.97
C GLY A 258 -24.42 12.47 12.23
N THR A 259 -25.34 12.28 13.16
CA THR A 259 -25.19 11.45 14.36
C THR A 259 -26.24 10.36 14.35
N VAL A 260 -25.85 9.13 14.65
CA VAL A 260 -26.73 7.97 14.72
C VAL A 260 -27.07 7.73 16.20
N GLY A 261 -28.36 7.79 16.53
CA GLY A 261 -28.86 7.42 17.85
C GLY A 261 -28.79 5.92 18.10
N SER A 262 -28.96 5.50 19.35
CA SER A 262 -28.99 4.08 19.74
C SER A 262 -30.13 3.28 19.08
N ASP A 263 -31.18 3.95 18.62
CA ASP A 263 -32.31 3.38 17.88
C ASP A 263 -32.07 3.35 16.35
N GLY A 264 -30.87 3.72 15.90
CA GLY A 264 -30.52 3.87 14.50
C GLY A 264 -31.10 5.12 13.84
N THR A 265 -31.66 6.09 14.57
CA THR A 265 -32.14 7.33 13.94
C THR A 265 -30.97 8.25 13.59
N VAL A 266 -30.91 8.71 12.34
CA VAL A 266 -29.92 9.68 11.88
C VAL A 266 -30.41 11.11 12.10
N THR A 267 -29.67 11.88 12.90
CA THR A 267 -29.90 13.31 13.15
C THR A 267 -28.79 14.12 12.51
N LEU A 268 -29.15 15.16 11.75
CA LEU A 268 -28.18 16.04 11.10
C LEU A 268 -27.91 17.29 11.95
N SER A 269 -26.70 17.84 11.83
CA SER A 269 -26.33 19.13 12.42
C SER A 269 -27.31 20.24 12.01
N THR A 270 -27.48 21.22 12.90
CA THR A 270 -28.45 22.31 12.77
C THR A 270 -28.38 23.01 11.41
N ALA A 271 -27.16 23.23 10.89
CA ALA A 271 -26.92 23.75 9.55
C ALA A 271 -25.75 23.03 8.89
N ALA A 272 -25.73 23.03 7.56
CA ALA A 272 -24.52 22.76 6.79
C ALA A 272 -23.59 23.98 6.82
N LYS A 273 -22.30 23.77 6.60
CA LYS A 273 -21.30 24.84 6.51
C LYS A 273 -20.59 24.76 5.17
N THR A 274 -20.45 25.90 4.50
CA THR A 274 -19.73 25.99 3.24
C THR A 274 -18.23 26.12 3.48
N PHE A 275 -17.43 25.61 2.55
CA PHE A 275 -15.97 25.72 2.57
C PHE A 275 -15.43 25.98 1.16
N GLY A 276 -14.18 26.42 1.07
CA GLY A 276 -13.56 26.79 -0.19
C GLY A 276 -14.19 28.02 -0.85
N VAL A 277 -14.06 28.10 -2.18
CA VAL A 277 -14.59 29.19 -2.99
C VAL A 277 -15.83 28.69 -3.73
N LYS A 278 -16.85 29.55 -3.86
CA LYS A 278 -18.06 29.24 -4.63
C LYS A 278 -17.70 28.81 -6.05
N ASN A 279 -18.34 27.77 -6.55
CA ASN A 279 -18.23 27.40 -7.96
C ASN A 279 -19.05 28.39 -8.79
N ASP A 280 -18.42 29.01 -9.77
CA ASP A 280 -19.01 30.03 -10.62
C ASP A 280 -18.33 30.07 -11.99
N ALA A 281 -18.47 31.18 -12.72
CA ALA A 281 -17.91 31.34 -14.06
C ALA A 281 -16.37 31.38 -14.09
N ASP A 282 -15.72 31.72 -12.97
CA ASP A 282 -14.27 31.85 -12.92
C ASP A 282 -13.61 30.59 -12.36
N PHE A 283 -14.19 30.00 -11.30
CA PHE A 283 -13.58 28.90 -10.55
C PHE A 283 -14.50 27.70 -10.34
N ILE A 284 -13.85 26.55 -10.22
CA ILE A 284 -14.43 25.33 -9.66
C ILE A 284 -13.53 24.85 -8.53
N THR A 285 -14.09 24.80 -7.34
CA THR A 285 -13.54 24.08 -6.19
C THR A 285 -13.84 22.59 -6.35
N ASN A 286 -12.81 21.76 -6.30
CA ASN A 286 -12.88 20.31 -6.15
C ASN A 286 -12.42 19.92 -4.75
N PHE A 287 -13.01 18.87 -4.18
CA PHE A 287 -12.71 18.46 -2.80
C PHE A 287 -12.59 16.94 -2.67
N GLY A 288 -11.83 16.53 -1.66
CA GLY A 288 -11.62 15.14 -1.30
C GLY A 288 -12.56 14.63 -0.22
N SER A 289 -12.36 13.36 0.15
CA SER A 289 -13.02 12.77 1.30
C SER A 289 -12.67 13.53 2.60
N PRO A 290 -13.66 13.82 3.47
CA PRO A 290 -13.37 14.34 4.81
C PRO A 290 -12.52 13.36 5.61
N LEU A 291 -11.79 13.88 6.59
CA LEU A 291 -10.98 13.09 7.50
C LEU A 291 -11.14 13.57 8.94
N ALA A 292 -11.41 12.66 9.87
CA ALA A 292 -11.35 12.97 11.29
C ALA A 292 -9.89 13.18 11.73
N LEU A 293 -9.63 14.26 12.48
CA LEU A 293 -8.29 14.60 12.95
C LEU A 293 -8.38 15.05 14.41
N LYS A 294 -8.11 14.12 15.33
CA LYS A 294 -8.33 14.30 16.78
C LYS A 294 -7.54 15.45 17.39
N GLY A 295 -6.42 15.82 16.77
CA GLY A 295 -5.58 16.93 17.15
C GLY A 295 -6.33 18.26 17.16
N LEU A 296 -7.33 18.43 16.29
CA LEU A 296 -8.21 19.61 16.23
C LEU A 296 -9.32 19.59 17.29
N GLY A 297 -9.73 18.40 17.71
CA GLY A 297 -10.75 18.17 18.73
C GLY A 297 -11.03 16.67 18.86
N ALA A 298 -10.91 16.13 20.07
CA ALA A 298 -11.06 14.69 20.31
C ALA A 298 -12.48 14.23 19.96
N GLY A 299 -12.62 13.48 18.85
CA GLY A 299 -13.91 12.99 18.36
C GLY A 299 -14.83 14.07 17.76
N SER A 300 -14.30 15.28 17.54
CA SER A 300 -15.06 16.42 17.01
C SER A 300 -14.36 17.15 15.87
N GLY A 301 -13.03 17.06 15.78
CA GLY A 301 -12.23 17.74 14.78
C GLY A 301 -12.15 16.97 13.47
N PHE A 302 -12.29 17.70 12.35
CA PHE A 302 -12.20 17.13 11.01
C PHE A 302 -11.60 18.12 10.02
N VAL A 303 -11.17 17.58 8.88
CA VAL A 303 -10.61 18.33 7.76
C VAL A 303 -11.22 17.88 6.44
N ILE A 304 -11.19 18.77 5.45
CA ILE A 304 -11.59 18.48 4.07
C ILE A 304 -10.53 19.10 3.14
N PRO A 305 -9.74 18.29 2.42
CA PRO A 305 -8.82 18.81 1.42
C PRO A 305 -9.60 19.29 0.19
N TYR A 306 -9.19 20.41 -0.38
CA TYR A 306 -9.79 20.97 -1.60
C TYR A 306 -8.76 21.75 -2.41
N TYR A 307 -9.09 22.03 -3.66
CA TYR A 307 -8.33 22.95 -4.50
C TYR A 307 -9.29 23.68 -5.44
N THR A 308 -8.85 24.81 -5.97
CA THR A 308 -9.57 25.51 -7.04
C THR A 308 -8.88 25.25 -8.38
N GLN A 309 -9.69 25.08 -9.42
CA GLN A 309 -9.26 25.14 -10.81
C GLN A 309 -10.02 26.24 -11.54
N LEU A 310 -9.45 26.74 -12.62
CA LEU A 310 -10.17 27.62 -13.54
C LEU A 310 -11.35 26.87 -14.14
N ASN A 311 -12.49 27.52 -14.30
CA ASN A 311 -13.65 26.87 -14.91
C ASN A 311 -13.37 26.55 -16.40
N PRO A 312 -13.32 25.26 -16.81
CA PRO A 312 -13.00 24.90 -18.19
C PRO A 312 -14.23 24.98 -19.11
N TRP A 313 -15.44 25.14 -18.57
CA TRP A 313 -16.70 25.13 -19.33
C TRP A 313 -17.21 26.54 -19.66
N THR A 314 -16.63 27.57 -19.05
CA THR A 314 -16.99 28.97 -19.29
C THR A 314 -15.76 29.79 -19.61
N GLY A 315 -15.94 30.95 -20.25
CA GLY A 315 -14.87 31.93 -20.36
C GLY A 315 -14.53 32.49 -18.98
N THR A 316 -13.44 32.02 -18.37
CA THR A 316 -12.93 32.56 -17.11
C THR A 316 -12.21 33.89 -17.34
N THR A 317 -12.32 34.82 -16.39
CA THR A 317 -11.53 36.07 -16.37
C THR A 317 -10.23 35.94 -15.58
N LYS A 318 -10.00 34.77 -14.98
CA LYS A 318 -8.91 34.48 -14.05
C LYS A 318 -7.82 33.66 -14.71
N THR A 319 -6.68 33.60 -14.04
CA THR A 319 -5.46 32.93 -14.48
C THR A 319 -4.95 31.98 -13.41
N ASN A 320 -3.97 31.15 -13.76
CA ASN A 320 -3.37 30.21 -12.81
C ASN A 320 -2.77 30.88 -11.55
N SER A 321 -2.39 32.17 -11.62
CA SER A 321 -1.91 32.90 -10.44
C SER A 321 -3.01 33.26 -9.43
N ASP A 322 -4.29 33.16 -9.83
CA ASP A 322 -5.43 33.39 -8.95
C ASP A 322 -5.84 32.13 -8.17
N LEU A 323 -5.25 30.97 -8.47
CA LEU A 323 -5.56 29.70 -7.81
C LEU A 323 -4.90 29.62 -6.43
N SER A 324 -5.62 29.09 -5.44
CA SER A 324 -5.11 28.94 -4.07
C SER A 324 -4.18 27.73 -3.88
N GLY A 325 -4.06 26.89 -4.91
CA GLY A 325 -3.40 25.58 -4.84
C GLY A 325 -4.15 24.58 -3.96
N LEU A 326 -3.42 23.63 -3.36
CA LEU A 326 -3.97 22.68 -2.41
C LEU A 326 -4.28 23.37 -1.08
N CYS A 327 -5.53 23.29 -0.65
CA CYS A 327 -6.03 23.79 0.61
C CYS A 327 -6.60 22.68 1.49
N VAL A 328 -6.64 22.93 2.78
CA VAL A 328 -7.26 22.06 3.78
C VAL A 328 -8.15 22.91 4.67
N SER A 329 -9.47 22.73 4.54
CA SER A 329 -10.44 23.33 5.45
C SER A 329 -10.58 22.47 6.71
N SER A 330 -10.50 23.07 7.89
CA SER A 330 -10.73 22.42 9.17
C SER A 330 -11.95 22.95 9.89
N GLY A 331 -12.61 22.07 10.62
CA GLY A 331 -13.79 22.38 11.42
C GLY A 331 -13.90 21.48 12.64
N THR A 332 -14.83 21.83 13.53
CA THR A 332 -15.18 21.02 14.70
C THR A 332 -16.69 20.84 14.78
N PHE A 333 -17.12 19.73 15.38
CA PHE A 333 -18.52 19.44 15.66
C PHE A 333 -18.77 19.27 17.15
N SER A 334 -19.67 20.07 17.71
CA SER A 334 -20.08 19.94 19.11
C SER A 334 -21.51 20.45 19.28
N SER A 335 -22.26 19.87 20.24
CA SER A 335 -23.61 20.32 20.58
C SER A 335 -24.54 20.44 19.36
N ASN A 336 -24.49 19.45 18.45
CA ASN A 336 -25.24 19.41 17.19
C ASN A 336 -24.94 20.56 16.19
N ALA A 337 -23.83 21.29 16.37
CA ALA A 337 -23.41 22.40 15.54
C ALA A 337 -22.00 22.19 15.00
N GLN A 338 -21.80 22.59 13.73
CA GLN A 338 -20.48 22.68 13.12
C GLN A 338 -19.92 24.11 13.29
N SER A 339 -18.63 24.22 13.60
CA SER A 339 -17.93 25.50 13.57
C SER A 339 -17.83 26.03 12.14
N ALA A 340 -17.54 27.33 12.00
CA ALA A 340 -17.08 27.84 10.71
C ALA A 340 -15.76 27.16 10.32
N PHE A 341 -15.52 27.04 9.02
CA PHE A 341 -14.27 26.51 8.50
C PHE A 341 -13.15 27.54 8.56
N THR A 342 -11.95 27.07 8.90
CA THR A 342 -10.69 27.79 8.64
C THR A 342 -9.88 26.99 7.63
N SER A 343 -9.12 27.66 6.76
CA SER A 343 -8.34 26.98 5.71
C SER A 343 -6.87 27.36 5.78
N VAL A 344 -6.01 26.37 5.54
CA VAL A 344 -4.60 26.59 5.18
C VAL A 344 -4.41 26.16 3.73
N CYS A 345 -3.69 26.96 2.94
CA CYS A 345 -3.46 26.71 1.52
C CYS A 345 -1.97 26.73 1.18
N ASN A 346 -1.59 25.99 0.15
CA ASN A 346 -0.24 26.01 -0.41
C ASN A 346 -0.32 26.06 -1.95
N THR A 347 0.04 27.21 -2.50
CA THR A 347 0.01 27.51 -3.94
C THR A 347 1.06 26.75 -4.74
N ALA A 348 2.05 26.14 -4.09
CA ALA A 348 3.05 25.32 -4.77
C ALA A 348 2.47 24.00 -5.31
N TYR A 349 1.36 23.53 -4.72
CA TYR A 349 0.68 22.30 -5.14
C TYR A 349 -0.53 22.63 -5.99
N ARG A 350 -0.66 21.98 -7.15
CA ARG A 350 -1.82 22.10 -8.03
C ARG A 350 -2.42 20.72 -8.32
N PRO A 351 -3.29 20.22 -7.44
CA PRO A 351 -4.00 18.98 -7.73
C PRO A 351 -4.82 19.06 -9.03
N SER A 352 -4.92 17.96 -9.77
CA SER A 352 -5.72 17.88 -11.00
C SER A 352 -6.93 16.95 -10.90
N GLN A 353 -7.02 16.15 -9.83
CA GLN A 353 -8.18 15.34 -9.47
C GLN A 353 -8.48 15.46 -7.97
N PHE A 354 -9.59 14.84 -7.51
CA PHE A 354 -9.97 14.87 -6.10
C PHE A 354 -8.81 14.39 -5.21
N PRO A 355 -8.29 15.24 -4.30
CA PRO A 355 -7.24 14.85 -3.38
C PRO A 355 -7.79 13.86 -2.34
N GLU A 356 -7.01 12.89 -1.90
CA GLU A 356 -7.43 11.96 -0.86
C GLU A 356 -6.52 12.04 0.34
N SER A 357 -7.07 11.86 1.53
CA SER A 357 -6.33 12.08 2.77
C SER A 357 -6.46 10.96 3.77
N VAL A 358 -5.43 10.80 4.61
CA VAL A 358 -5.41 9.82 5.70
C VAL A 358 -4.72 10.41 6.92
N ALA A 359 -5.20 10.07 8.12
CA ALA A 359 -4.54 10.45 9.37
C ALA A 359 -3.31 9.56 9.59
N LEU A 360 -2.13 10.17 9.75
CA LEU A 360 -0.88 9.49 10.11
C LEU A 360 -0.73 9.32 11.63
N SER A 361 -1.38 10.22 12.39
CA SER A 361 -1.52 10.20 13.84
C SER A 361 -2.68 11.11 14.24
N ASP A 362 -2.96 11.26 15.54
CA ASP A 362 -3.96 12.22 16.00
C ASP A 362 -3.67 13.67 15.54
N ASN A 363 -2.40 14.04 15.36
CA ASN A 363 -1.98 15.41 15.02
C ASN A 363 -1.32 15.52 13.63
N ALA A 364 -1.39 14.49 12.78
CA ALA A 364 -0.76 14.52 11.47
C ALA A 364 -1.61 13.80 10.42
N MET A 365 -1.53 14.29 9.19
CA MET A 365 -2.21 13.71 8.03
C MET A 365 -1.31 13.73 6.80
N ALA A 366 -1.62 12.87 5.84
CA ALA A 366 -1.10 12.90 4.48
C ALA A 366 -2.24 13.19 3.50
N ILE A 367 -1.94 13.90 2.42
CA ILE A 367 -2.81 14.14 1.28
C ILE A 367 -2.08 13.64 0.04
N VAL A 368 -2.75 12.82 -0.76
CA VAL A 368 -2.23 12.26 -2.00
C VAL A 368 -3.02 12.79 -3.18
N PHE A 369 -2.31 13.23 -4.22
CA PHE A 369 -2.89 13.81 -5.43
C PHE A 369 -1.89 13.74 -6.59
N HIS A 370 -2.37 13.85 -7.83
CA HIS A 370 -1.51 14.15 -8.97
C HIS A 370 -1.33 15.66 -9.09
N ASP A 371 -0.07 16.11 -9.16
CA ASP A 371 0.29 17.52 -9.13
C ASP A 371 0.57 18.05 -10.55
N GLU A 372 -0.39 18.80 -11.10
CA GLU A 372 -0.28 19.49 -12.39
C GLU A 372 0.94 20.42 -12.44
N ALA A 373 1.35 21.00 -11.29
CA ALA A 373 2.55 21.83 -11.24
C ALA A 373 3.83 21.06 -11.61
N ASN A 374 3.80 19.73 -11.41
CA ASN A 374 4.91 18.81 -11.61
C ASN A 374 4.56 17.73 -12.64
N LYS A 375 3.92 18.11 -13.76
CA LYS A 375 3.56 17.18 -14.86
C LYS A 375 2.70 16.00 -14.39
N ASN A 376 1.71 16.27 -13.54
CA ASN A 376 0.83 15.27 -12.94
C ASN A 376 1.57 14.18 -12.14
N ALA A 377 2.74 14.52 -11.59
CA ALA A 377 3.47 13.60 -10.75
C ALA A 377 2.67 13.26 -9.49
N LEU A 378 2.62 11.98 -9.12
CA LEU A 378 1.95 11.57 -7.88
C LEU A 378 2.72 12.14 -6.68
N THR A 379 2.02 12.91 -5.86
CA THR A 379 2.60 13.66 -4.75
C THR A 379 1.87 13.34 -3.46
N VAL A 380 2.64 13.16 -2.38
CA VAL A 380 2.13 13.01 -1.02
C VAL A 380 2.59 14.24 -0.22
N ALA A 381 1.67 15.11 0.16
CA ALA A 381 1.93 16.23 1.05
C ALA A 381 1.52 15.88 2.49
N THR A 382 2.34 16.25 3.48
CA THR A 382 2.04 16.02 4.90
C THR A 382 1.70 17.32 5.61
N LEU A 383 0.77 17.23 6.55
CA LEU A 383 0.37 18.33 7.42
C LEU A 383 0.40 17.88 8.87
N SER A 384 0.60 18.84 9.77
CA SER A 384 0.48 18.64 11.21
C SER A 384 -0.42 19.69 11.87
N VAL A 385 -1.08 19.30 12.95
CA VAL A 385 -1.79 20.17 13.87
C VAL A 385 -0.81 20.65 14.95
N SER A 386 -0.67 21.95 15.13
CA SER A 386 0.12 22.53 16.23
C SER A 386 -0.67 22.60 17.54
N SER A 387 0.00 22.95 18.64
CA SER A 387 -0.60 23.02 19.98
C SER A 387 -1.77 24.00 20.08
N ASP A 388 -1.75 25.07 19.28
CA ASP A 388 -2.81 26.08 19.13
C ASP A 388 -3.96 25.63 18.22
N LYS A 389 -3.96 24.37 17.77
CA LYS A 389 -4.96 23.78 16.86
C LYS A 389 -4.94 24.33 15.43
N SER A 390 -3.88 25.04 15.02
CA SER A 390 -3.70 25.43 13.62
C SER A 390 -3.06 24.31 12.78
N LEU A 391 -3.41 24.27 11.48
CA LEU A 391 -2.86 23.30 10.52
C LEU A 391 -1.71 23.91 9.73
N HIS A 392 -0.69 23.10 9.48
CA HIS A 392 0.49 23.53 8.73
C HIS A 392 1.01 22.44 7.82
N PHE A 393 1.36 22.81 6.58
CA PHE A 393 2.15 21.96 5.69
C PHE A 393 3.57 21.73 6.25
N ARG A 394 4.11 20.54 6.05
CA ARG A 394 5.40 20.13 6.62
C ARG A 394 6.38 19.64 5.56
N SER A 395 6.03 18.58 4.86
CA SER A 395 6.89 17.96 3.86
C SER A 395 6.05 17.49 2.67
N SER A 396 6.73 17.16 1.58
CA SER A 396 6.14 16.37 0.51
C SER A 396 7.12 15.36 -0.03
N TYR A 397 6.58 14.31 -0.63
CA TYR A 397 7.32 13.34 -1.41
C TYR A 397 6.66 13.22 -2.78
N ILE A 398 7.46 13.29 -3.83
CA ILE A 398 7.04 13.19 -5.23
C ILE A 398 7.55 11.86 -5.74
N PHE A 399 6.69 11.08 -6.37
CA PHE A 399 7.04 9.80 -6.96
C PHE A 399 7.75 10.04 -8.29
N PRO A 400 9.07 9.77 -8.41
CA PRO A 400 9.80 10.07 -9.63
C PRO A 400 9.36 9.20 -10.82
N GLU A 401 8.83 8.01 -10.56
CA GLU A 401 8.44 7.01 -11.57
C GLU A 401 6.97 7.14 -11.99
N VAL A 402 6.24 8.13 -11.45
CA VAL A 402 4.79 8.29 -11.67
C VAL A 402 4.52 9.72 -12.09
N SER A 403 4.56 9.98 -13.39
CA SER A 403 4.25 11.28 -13.99
C SER A 403 3.71 11.13 -15.41
N GLY A 404 3.09 12.18 -15.93
CA GLY A 404 2.45 12.20 -17.23
C GLY A 404 0.93 12.35 -17.15
N ASP A 405 0.33 12.61 -18.29
CA ASP A 405 -1.09 12.93 -18.37
C ASP A 405 -1.95 11.68 -18.53
N PHE A 406 -3.17 11.74 -18.01
CA PHE A 406 -4.21 10.80 -18.38
C PHE A 406 -4.95 11.42 -19.57
N ASP A 407 -4.68 10.98 -20.80
CA ASP A 407 -5.20 11.63 -22.04
C ASP A 407 -6.72 11.48 -22.27
N LEU A 408 -7.55 11.31 -21.23
CA LEU A 408 -8.99 11.08 -21.39
C LEU A 408 -9.81 11.81 -20.31
N TYR A 409 -10.88 12.48 -20.74
CA TYR A 409 -11.77 13.28 -19.89
C TYR A 409 -12.46 12.45 -18.79
N ASP A 410 -12.39 12.98 -17.56
CA ASP A 410 -13.27 12.75 -16.39
C ASP A 410 -13.37 11.33 -15.82
N LEU A 411 -12.23 10.67 -15.67
CA LEU A 411 -12.18 9.33 -15.08
C LEU A 411 -11.53 9.41 -13.70
N SER A 412 -12.12 8.70 -12.73
CA SER A 412 -11.74 8.68 -11.32
C SER A 412 -10.33 8.10 -11.09
N THR A 413 -9.28 8.82 -11.46
CA THR A 413 -7.87 8.47 -11.22
C THR A 413 -7.39 8.84 -9.82
N THR A 414 -8.30 9.30 -8.96
CA THR A 414 -8.07 9.67 -7.58
C THR A 414 -7.25 8.60 -6.82
N PRO A 415 -6.04 8.92 -6.34
CA PRO A 415 -5.22 7.98 -5.58
C PRO A 415 -5.87 7.66 -4.22
N ARG A 416 -5.51 6.53 -3.62
CA ARG A 416 -6.08 6.06 -2.35
C ARG A 416 -4.96 5.78 -1.34
N PRO A 417 -4.85 6.59 -0.27
CA PRO A 417 -3.92 6.32 0.82
C PRO A 417 -4.56 5.51 1.96
N ARG A 418 -3.79 4.61 2.59
CA ARG A 418 -4.12 3.97 3.87
C ARG A 418 -2.87 3.84 4.74
N VAL A 419 -3.06 3.86 6.06
CA VAL A 419 -1.97 3.62 7.02
C VAL A 419 -1.92 2.14 7.35
N LEU A 420 -0.71 1.58 7.31
CA LEU A 420 -0.40 0.25 7.82
C LEU A 420 0.33 0.37 9.16
N THR A 421 0.45 -0.74 9.88
CA THR A 421 1.20 -0.75 11.14
C THR A 421 2.67 -0.39 10.94
N GLY A 422 3.33 0.10 11.99
CA GLY A 422 4.77 0.42 11.95
C GLY A 422 5.11 1.73 11.22
N ASN A 423 4.20 2.72 11.25
CA ASN A 423 4.36 4.02 10.58
C ASN A 423 4.60 3.90 9.07
N ARG A 424 3.74 3.11 8.43
CA ARG A 424 3.77 2.90 6.98
C ARG A 424 2.54 3.47 6.32
N LEU A 425 2.74 4.06 5.16
CA LEU A 425 1.70 4.62 4.31
C LEU A 425 1.70 3.83 3.00
N VAL A 426 0.60 3.17 2.69
CA VAL A 426 0.38 2.57 1.38
C VAL A 426 -0.43 3.52 0.51
N VAL A 427 -0.08 3.60 -0.76
CA VAL A 427 -0.78 4.41 -1.76
C VAL A 427 -1.08 3.55 -2.98
N SER A 428 -2.34 3.52 -3.42
CA SER A 428 -2.74 2.94 -4.71
C SER A 428 -3.19 4.03 -5.66
N PHE A 429 -2.80 3.90 -6.91
CA PHE A 429 -3.03 4.92 -7.92
C PHE A 429 -3.05 4.28 -9.30
N LEU A 430 -3.73 4.91 -10.24
CA LEU A 430 -3.61 4.55 -11.64
C LEU A 430 -2.34 5.21 -12.18
N ASN A 431 -1.39 4.43 -12.69
CA ASN A 431 -0.08 4.97 -13.05
C ASN A 431 -0.06 5.43 -14.52
N PRO A 432 0.04 6.74 -14.82
CA PRO A 432 0.05 7.25 -16.20
C PRO A 432 1.23 6.72 -17.01
N THR A 433 2.41 6.53 -16.40
CA THR A 433 3.59 5.97 -17.05
C THR A 433 3.40 4.50 -17.46
N LEU A 434 2.42 3.81 -16.85
CA LEU A 434 2.02 2.44 -17.19
C LEU A 434 0.62 2.39 -17.80
N ASN A 435 0.26 3.39 -18.62
CA ASN A 435 -1.03 3.47 -19.31
C ASN A 435 -2.24 3.37 -18.36
N GLY A 436 -2.09 3.88 -17.14
CA GLY A 436 -3.11 3.87 -16.11
C GLY A 436 -3.30 2.55 -15.37
N ARG A 437 -2.39 1.57 -15.52
CA ARG A 437 -2.42 0.33 -14.73
C ARG A 437 -2.44 0.65 -13.24
N LEU A 438 -3.37 0.03 -12.51
CA LEU A 438 -3.42 0.13 -11.05
C LEU A 438 -2.08 -0.31 -10.48
N SER A 439 -1.49 0.58 -9.69
CA SER A 439 -0.19 0.39 -9.08
C SER A 439 -0.26 0.72 -7.59
N VAL A 440 0.64 0.11 -6.81
CA VAL A 440 0.75 0.35 -5.37
C VAL A 440 2.19 0.61 -4.97
N ARG A 441 2.38 1.39 -3.90
CA ARG A 441 3.68 1.56 -3.23
C ARG A 441 3.47 1.69 -1.73
N VAL A 442 4.42 1.17 -0.95
CA VAL A 442 4.50 1.38 0.49
C VAL A 442 5.66 2.33 0.80
N LEU A 443 5.35 3.36 1.59
CA LEU A 443 6.30 4.32 2.15
C LEU A 443 6.38 4.09 3.66
N SER A 444 7.53 4.40 4.27
CA SER A 444 7.63 4.65 5.71
C SER A 444 7.54 6.15 5.96
N TYR A 445 7.02 6.54 7.12
CA TYR A 445 7.08 7.91 7.58
C TYR A 445 7.67 8.00 8.97
N SER A 446 8.42 9.07 9.20
CA SER A 446 8.91 9.43 10.54
C SER A 446 7.80 10.16 11.31
N PRO A 447 7.37 9.67 12.49
CA PRO A 447 6.34 10.36 13.28
C PRO A 447 6.76 11.75 13.77
N SER A 448 8.06 12.01 13.91
CA SER A 448 8.59 13.28 14.43
C SER A 448 8.79 14.34 13.35
N THR A 449 9.24 13.93 12.16
CA THR A 449 9.57 14.85 11.06
C THR A 449 8.55 14.84 9.93
N LEU A 450 7.66 13.84 9.90
CA LEU A 450 6.76 13.54 8.79
C LEU A 450 7.47 13.39 7.44
N SER A 451 8.76 13.06 7.46
CA SER A 451 9.51 12.74 6.24
C SER A 451 9.13 11.34 5.75
N LEU A 452 8.90 11.20 4.46
CA LEU A 452 8.57 9.94 3.80
C LEU A 452 9.82 9.31 3.20
N LYS A 453 9.90 7.98 3.24
CA LYS A 453 10.93 7.17 2.57
C LYS A 453 10.30 5.97 1.90
N GLU A 454 10.85 5.55 0.79
CA GLU A 454 10.40 4.39 0.05
C GLU A 454 10.70 3.10 0.83
N LEU A 455 9.73 2.20 0.89
CA LEU A 455 9.94 0.84 1.40
C LEU A 455 9.84 -0.20 0.29
N THR A 456 9.02 0.06 -0.73
CA THR A 456 8.85 -0.83 -1.87
C THR A 456 9.00 -0.05 -3.17
N PRO A 457 9.37 -0.73 -4.28
CA PRO A 457 9.18 -0.17 -5.61
C PRO A 457 7.68 0.01 -5.93
N VAL A 458 7.40 0.65 -7.06
CA VAL A 458 6.04 0.76 -7.59
C VAL A 458 5.63 -0.57 -8.24
N LEU A 459 4.60 -1.22 -7.70
CA LEU A 459 4.14 -2.52 -8.17
C LEU A 459 2.87 -2.39 -9.02
N PRO A 460 2.88 -2.80 -10.31
CA PRO A 460 1.67 -2.81 -11.12
C PRO A 460 0.82 -4.06 -10.82
N VAL A 461 -0.20 -3.87 -10.01
CA VAL A 461 -1.10 -4.94 -9.53
C VAL A 461 -2.29 -5.21 -10.46
N ALA A 462 -2.39 -4.49 -11.58
CA ALA A 462 -3.28 -4.81 -12.68
C ALA A 462 -2.58 -5.67 -13.74
N PRO A 463 -3.29 -6.54 -14.48
CA PRO A 463 -2.73 -7.30 -15.60
C PRO A 463 -1.98 -6.41 -16.60
N SER A 464 -0.96 -6.95 -17.27
CA SER A 464 -0.18 -6.25 -18.31
C SER A 464 -1.00 -5.82 -19.50
N THR A 465 -2.12 -6.52 -19.76
CA THR A 465 -3.08 -6.24 -20.83
C THR A 465 -4.02 -5.08 -20.52
N PHE A 466 -4.10 -4.63 -19.26
CA PHE A 466 -4.97 -3.52 -18.88
C PHE A 466 -4.40 -2.18 -19.39
N SER A 467 -5.29 -1.33 -19.86
CA SER A 467 -4.99 0.03 -20.26
C SER A 467 -6.18 0.95 -19.99
N LEU A 468 -5.89 2.16 -19.52
CA LEU A 468 -6.86 3.26 -19.53
C LEU A 468 -7.02 3.86 -20.93
N TYR A 469 -6.27 3.47 -21.96
CA TYR A 469 -6.56 3.99 -23.29
C TYR A 469 -7.78 3.28 -23.91
N VAL A 470 -8.69 4.07 -24.48
CA VAL A 470 -9.82 3.54 -25.26
C VAL A 470 -9.44 3.44 -26.73
N SER A 471 -10.03 2.47 -27.44
CA SER A 471 -9.75 2.26 -28.87
C SER A 471 -10.28 3.41 -29.75
N ASP A 472 -11.34 4.08 -29.30
CA ASP A 472 -11.90 5.30 -29.90
C ASP A 472 -12.31 6.25 -28.78
N SER A 473 -11.63 7.39 -28.68
CA SER A 473 -11.90 8.41 -27.65
C SER A 473 -13.14 9.26 -27.94
N THR A 474 -13.70 9.16 -29.14
CA THR A 474 -14.93 9.87 -29.54
C THR A 474 -16.20 9.07 -29.24
N ASP A 475 -16.09 7.75 -29.06
CA ASP A 475 -17.19 6.90 -28.63
C ASP A 475 -17.28 6.87 -27.09
N TYR A 476 -18.14 7.73 -26.55
CA TYR A 476 -18.41 7.81 -25.10
C TYR A 476 -18.92 6.51 -24.48
N SER A 477 -19.44 5.55 -25.27
CA SER A 477 -19.88 4.26 -24.74
C SER A 477 -18.70 3.36 -24.32
N LEU A 478 -17.52 3.56 -24.93
CA LEU A 478 -16.28 2.85 -24.62
C LEU A 478 -15.54 3.44 -23.41
N ASN A 479 -15.84 4.71 -23.10
CA ASN A 479 -15.18 5.51 -22.09
C ASN A 479 -15.98 5.53 -20.77
N LYS A 480 -16.08 4.38 -20.08
CA LYS A 480 -16.64 4.34 -18.72
C LYS A 480 -15.54 4.39 -17.65
N ALA A 481 -15.93 4.88 -16.48
CA ALA A 481 -15.05 5.04 -15.33
C ALA A 481 -14.42 3.71 -14.89
N ILE A 482 -13.13 3.78 -14.59
CA ILE A 482 -12.45 2.82 -13.73
C ILE A 482 -12.34 3.48 -12.37
N VAL A 483 -12.77 2.77 -11.34
CA VAL A 483 -12.68 3.21 -9.94
C VAL A 483 -11.90 2.18 -9.15
N HIS A 484 -11.16 2.65 -8.15
CA HIS A 484 -10.43 1.78 -7.24
C HIS A 484 -10.55 2.24 -5.80
N ASP A 485 -10.39 1.28 -4.90
CA ASP A 485 -10.29 1.50 -3.47
C ASP A 485 -9.35 0.47 -2.83
N MET A 486 -8.91 0.73 -1.61
CA MET A 486 -8.03 -0.15 -0.87
C MET A 486 -8.34 -0.18 0.62
N LEU A 487 -7.90 -1.24 1.28
CA LEU A 487 -8.05 -1.40 2.72
C LEU A 487 -6.96 -2.31 3.30
N PRO A 488 -6.41 -2.00 4.48
CA PRO A 488 -5.57 -2.94 5.22
C PRO A 488 -6.33 -4.22 5.60
N VAL A 489 -5.68 -5.37 5.48
CA VAL A 489 -6.24 -6.69 5.85
C VAL A 489 -5.32 -7.49 6.80
N GLY A 490 -4.19 -6.90 7.17
CA GLY A 490 -3.20 -7.47 8.08
C GLY A 490 -2.20 -6.38 8.50
N ALA A 491 -1.29 -6.69 9.42
CA ALA A 491 -0.29 -5.72 9.87
C ALA A 491 0.57 -5.17 8.71
N ASP A 492 0.90 -6.04 7.76
CA ASP A 492 1.77 -5.80 6.61
C ASP A 492 1.04 -5.96 5.26
N GLY A 493 -0.26 -6.25 5.29
CA GLY A 493 -1.05 -6.66 4.15
C GLY A 493 -2.22 -5.72 3.86
N PHE A 494 -2.52 -5.54 2.59
CA PHE A 494 -3.66 -4.75 2.14
C PHE A 494 -4.29 -5.37 0.89
N VAL A 495 -5.58 -5.14 0.73
CA VAL A 495 -6.31 -5.41 -0.52
C VAL A 495 -6.44 -4.11 -1.29
N THR A 496 -6.22 -4.20 -2.59
CA THR A 496 -6.53 -3.14 -3.54
C THR A 496 -7.42 -3.71 -4.63
N ALA A 497 -8.48 -2.97 -4.95
CA ALA A 497 -9.48 -3.39 -5.91
C ALA A 497 -9.63 -2.32 -6.98
N TYR A 498 -9.70 -2.70 -8.25
CA TYR A 498 -10.27 -1.83 -9.28
C TYR A 498 -11.39 -2.54 -10.03
N VAL A 499 -12.42 -1.75 -10.35
CA VAL A 499 -13.58 -2.18 -11.10
C VAL A 499 -13.98 -1.12 -12.12
N GLY A 500 -14.72 -1.53 -13.14
CA GLY A 500 -15.24 -0.62 -14.15
C GLY A 500 -15.36 -1.31 -15.49
N LYS A 501 -15.73 -0.55 -16.51
CA LYS A 501 -15.85 -1.06 -17.87
C LYS A 501 -15.12 -0.16 -18.84
N ARG A 502 -14.29 -0.74 -19.70
CA ARG A 502 -13.51 0.04 -20.66
C ARG A 502 -13.30 -0.74 -21.94
N ASN A 503 -13.49 -0.10 -23.10
CA ASN A 503 -13.51 -0.78 -24.41
C ASN A 503 -14.46 -1.98 -24.43
N ASN A 504 -15.64 -1.83 -23.83
CA ASN A 504 -16.63 -2.91 -23.63
C ASN A 504 -16.15 -4.13 -22.81
N VAL A 505 -14.94 -4.10 -22.26
CA VAL A 505 -14.41 -5.13 -21.35
C VAL A 505 -14.77 -4.75 -19.92
N LEU A 506 -15.44 -5.66 -19.20
CA LEU A 506 -15.61 -5.53 -17.76
C LEU A 506 -14.27 -5.83 -17.09
N HIS A 507 -13.82 -4.91 -16.27
CA HIS A 507 -12.64 -5.09 -15.45
C HIS A 507 -13.05 -5.26 -13.99
N GLN A 508 -12.51 -6.31 -13.38
CA GLN A 508 -12.59 -6.56 -11.95
C GLN A 508 -11.28 -7.21 -11.54
N ASN A 509 -10.56 -6.58 -10.64
CA ASN A 509 -9.33 -7.15 -10.10
C ASN A 509 -9.24 -6.81 -8.63
N PHE A 510 -8.93 -7.83 -7.85
CA PHE A 510 -8.70 -7.74 -6.42
C PHE A 510 -7.35 -8.37 -6.17
N ALA A 511 -6.38 -7.53 -5.82
CA ALA A 511 -5.03 -7.96 -5.50
C ALA A 511 -4.81 -7.84 -3.99
N VAL A 512 -4.20 -8.86 -3.41
CA VAL A 512 -3.66 -8.82 -2.05
C VAL A 512 -2.18 -8.49 -2.18
N THR A 513 -1.69 -7.50 -1.45
CA THR A 513 -0.26 -7.20 -1.41
C THR A 513 0.23 -7.20 0.03
N GLU A 514 1.35 -7.86 0.25
CA GLU A 514 2.04 -7.92 1.54
C GLU A 514 3.46 -7.37 1.36
N ALA A 515 3.90 -6.53 2.30
CA ALA A 515 5.23 -5.91 2.27
C ALA A 515 6.01 -6.22 3.55
N PHE A 516 6.92 -7.18 3.47
CA PHE A 516 7.78 -7.65 4.57
C PHE A 516 9.20 -7.07 4.44
N GLY A 517 10.05 -7.36 5.43
CA GLY A 517 11.46 -6.98 5.39
C GLY A 517 12.28 -7.89 4.47
N ASN A 518 13.55 -7.53 4.27
CA ASN A 518 14.47 -8.32 3.46
C ASN A 518 14.67 -9.74 4.03
N PRO A 519 14.99 -10.72 3.17
CA PRO A 519 15.27 -12.08 3.61
C PRO A 519 16.47 -12.14 4.55
N VAL A 520 16.34 -12.94 5.61
CA VAL A 520 17.38 -13.19 6.62
C VAL A 520 18.01 -14.57 6.45
N GLY A 521 17.26 -15.51 5.88
CA GLY A 521 17.72 -16.87 5.66
C GLY A 521 16.61 -17.81 5.20
N ILE A 522 16.93 -19.11 5.22
CA ILE A 522 16.02 -20.21 4.87
C ILE A 522 15.82 -21.14 6.07
N VAL A 523 14.59 -21.59 6.30
CA VAL A 523 14.26 -22.63 7.28
C VAL A 523 14.84 -23.98 6.82
N GLN A 524 15.60 -24.64 7.70
CA GLN A 524 16.24 -25.93 7.40
C GLN A 524 15.68 -27.09 8.19
N SER A 525 15.12 -26.81 9.36
CA SER A 525 14.39 -27.80 10.14
C SER A 525 13.43 -27.07 11.06
N THR A 526 12.27 -27.67 11.26
CA THR A 526 11.28 -27.28 12.26
C THR A 526 11.05 -28.49 13.17
N SER A 527 11.12 -28.27 14.47
CA SER A 527 10.68 -29.20 15.51
C SER A 527 9.65 -28.48 16.38
N SER A 528 8.94 -29.20 17.26
CA SER A 528 7.81 -28.66 18.05
C SER A 528 8.05 -27.27 18.63
N ASP A 529 9.27 -26.98 19.06
CA ASP A 529 9.62 -25.72 19.73
C ASP A 529 10.82 -25.00 19.11
N LYS A 530 11.47 -25.54 18.07
CA LYS A 530 12.75 -25.02 17.58
C LYS A 530 12.86 -25.10 16.08
N SER A 531 13.15 -23.96 15.46
CA SER A 531 13.44 -23.86 14.03
C SER A 531 14.91 -23.49 13.81
N SER A 532 15.58 -24.17 12.88
CA SER A 532 16.96 -23.84 12.45
C SER A 532 16.92 -23.07 11.15
N ILE A 533 17.62 -21.94 11.09
CA ILE A 533 17.65 -21.03 9.94
C ILE A 533 19.08 -20.97 9.40
N THR A 534 19.29 -21.21 8.11
CA THR A 534 20.55 -20.92 7.42
C THR A 534 20.53 -19.47 6.94
N MET A 535 21.42 -18.64 7.46
CA MET A 535 21.61 -17.24 7.05
C MET A 535 22.68 -17.07 5.95
N GLN A 536 23.58 -18.06 5.83
CA GLN A 536 24.65 -18.04 4.86
C GLN A 536 25.09 -19.48 4.57
N GLY A 537 25.50 -19.77 3.34
CA GLY A 537 25.99 -21.07 2.93
C GLY A 537 24.88 -21.92 2.32
N LYS A 538 25.00 -23.25 2.44
CA LYS A 538 24.06 -24.19 1.82
C LYS A 538 22.77 -24.30 2.61
N ALA A 539 21.66 -24.18 1.92
CA ALA A 539 20.31 -24.40 2.41
C ALA A 539 19.59 -25.40 1.50
N ASP A 540 18.99 -26.42 2.11
CA ASP A 540 18.18 -27.41 1.39
C ASP A 540 16.81 -26.78 1.05
N VAL A 541 16.44 -26.76 -0.23
CA VAL A 541 15.19 -26.20 -0.79
C VAL A 541 14.86 -26.97 -2.07
N ASP A 542 13.64 -27.50 -2.19
CA ASP A 542 13.23 -28.29 -3.36
C ASP A 542 12.85 -27.43 -4.58
N ASN A 543 12.80 -28.06 -5.76
CA ASN A 543 12.30 -27.50 -7.03
C ASN A 543 13.10 -26.28 -7.55
N LEU A 544 14.41 -26.27 -7.31
CA LEU A 544 15.28 -25.21 -7.78
C LEU A 544 15.73 -25.44 -9.22
N THR A 545 16.04 -24.34 -9.92
CA THR A 545 16.76 -24.40 -11.20
C THR A 545 18.21 -24.01 -11.01
N ALA A 546 19.13 -24.97 -11.18
CA ALA A 546 20.56 -24.76 -11.02
C ALA A 546 21.08 -23.54 -11.81
N GLY A 547 21.89 -22.70 -11.17
CA GLY A 547 22.44 -21.47 -11.74
C GLY A 547 21.51 -20.26 -11.72
N VAL A 548 20.26 -20.41 -11.24
CA VAL A 548 19.26 -19.32 -11.21
C VAL A 548 19.22 -18.65 -9.83
N ILE A 549 19.04 -17.32 -9.83
CA ILE A 549 18.79 -16.54 -8.61
C ILE A 549 17.35 -16.78 -8.16
N HIS A 550 17.17 -17.11 -6.88
CA HIS A 550 15.87 -17.30 -6.27
C HIS A 550 15.59 -16.25 -5.20
N TYR A 551 14.31 -16.01 -4.99
CA TYR A 551 13.70 -14.93 -4.23
C TYR A 551 12.63 -15.51 -3.30
N ALA A 552 12.36 -14.86 -2.18
CA ALA A 552 11.32 -15.28 -1.25
C ALA A 552 10.02 -14.52 -1.51
N THR A 553 8.90 -15.21 -1.44
CA THR A 553 7.58 -14.57 -1.35
C THR A 553 7.24 -14.26 0.10
N THR A 554 6.19 -13.47 0.34
CA THR A 554 5.64 -13.25 1.69
C THR A 554 4.94 -14.49 2.27
N SER A 555 4.67 -15.52 1.46
CA SER A 555 4.20 -16.82 1.94
C SER A 555 5.33 -17.73 2.42
N GLY A 556 6.59 -17.36 2.18
CA GLY A 556 7.78 -18.15 2.50
C GLY A 556 8.35 -18.91 1.30
N ALA A 557 7.58 -19.10 0.23
CA ALA A 557 8.02 -19.86 -0.94
C ALA A 557 9.26 -19.23 -1.60
N VAL A 558 10.19 -20.09 -2.00
CA VAL A 558 11.38 -19.70 -2.77
C VAL A 558 11.07 -19.88 -4.25
N VAL A 559 11.11 -18.78 -5.00
CA VAL A 559 10.67 -18.72 -6.40
C VAL A 559 11.72 -18.04 -7.28
N ALA A 560 11.61 -18.24 -8.58
CA ALA A 560 12.39 -17.56 -9.60
C ALA A 560 11.46 -16.93 -10.66
N PRO A 561 11.95 -15.99 -11.48
CA PRO A 561 11.19 -15.45 -12.60
C PRO A 561 10.65 -16.56 -13.51
N ASP A 562 9.35 -16.50 -13.80
CA ASP A 562 8.72 -17.50 -14.67
C ASP A 562 9.10 -17.25 -16.13
N SER A 563 9.78 -18.24 -16.73
CA SER A 563 10.13 -18.23 -18.16
C SER A 563 8.93 -18.19 -19.10
N LYS A 564 7.72 -18.49 -18.61
CA LYS A 564 6.45 -18.46 -19.37
C LYS A 564 5.63 -17.19 -19.13
N SER A 565 6.09 -16.30 -18.25
CA SER A 565 5.41 -15.03 -18.00
C SER A 565 5.21 -14.24 -19.29
N THR A 566 3.99 -13.76 -19.50
CA THR A 566 3.66 -12.87 -20.63
C THR A 566 3.78 -11.40 -20.25
N ALA A 567 3.90 -11.11 -18.95
CA ALA A 567 4.11 -9.78 -18.42
C ALA A 567 5.62 -9.41 -18.40
N SER A 568 5.93 -8.16 -18.74
CA SER A 568 7.31 -7.68 -18.71
C SER A 568 7.83 -7.60 -17.27
N ASN A 569 8.90 -8.35 -16.99
CA ASN A 569 9.70 -8.19 -15.78
C ASN A 569 10.49 -6.87 -15.81
N SER A 570 10.83 -6.35 -14.63
CA SER A 570 11.67 -5.16 -14.46
C SER A 570 12.91 -5.48 -13.62
N SER A 571 13.77 -4.49 -13.40
CA SER A 571 14.87 -4.62 -12.44
C SER A 571 14.41 -4.69 -10.98
N GLU A 572 13.17 -4.25 -10.70
CA GLU A 572 12.63 -4.10 -9.34
C GLU A 572 11.64 -5.21 -8.97
N TYR A 573 11.03 -5.86 -9.96
CA TYR A 573 10.07 -6.93 -9.75
C TYR A 573 9.99 -7.89 -10.93
N PHE A 574 9.44 -9.08 -10.69
CA PHE A 574 9.13 -10.06 -11.72
C PHE A 574 7.82 -10.81 -11.41
N TYR A 575 7.27 -11.46 -12.43
CA TYR A 575 6.09 -12.31 -12.32
C TYR A 575 6.46 -13.79 -12.18
N THR A 576 5.62 -14.52 -11.46
CA THR A 576 5.67 -15.97 -11.33
C THR A 576 4.25 -16.55 -11.37
N GLU A 577 4.15 -17.88 -11.45
CA GLU A 577 2.89 -18.62 -11.55
C GLU A 577 1.97 -18.08 -12.65
N GLU A 578 2.44 -18.03 -13.90
CA GLU A 578 1.65 -17.59 -15.05
C GLU A 578 1.00 -16.21 -14.86
N ASP A 579 1.81 -15.24 -14.39
CA ASP A 579 1.41 -13.85 -14.15
C ASP A 579 0.38 -13.65 -13.02
N THR A 580 0.21 -14.63 -12.13
CA THR A 580 -0.72 -14.51 -10.98
C THR A 580 -0.06 -14.02 -9.68
N ILE A 581 1.28 -14.04 -9.62
CA ILE A 581 2.06 -13.53 -8.49
C ILE A 581 3.15 -12.58 -8.98
N LEU A 582 3.31 -11.45 -8.31
CA LEU A 582 4.37 -10.48 -8.55
C LEU A 582 5.28 -10.38 -7.32
N VAL A 583 6.59 -10.52 -7.52
CA VAL A 583 7.61 -10.57 -6.45
C VAL A 583 8.68 -9.50 -6.69
N THR A 584 9.10 -8.80 -5.64
CA THR A 584 10.17 -7.79 -5.72
C THR A 584 11.57 -8.40 -5.73
N THR A 585 12.52 -7.78 -6.42
CA THR A 585 13.89 -8.29 -6.53
C THR A 585 14.75 -8.05 -5.27
N ASP A 586 14.31 -7.17 -4.37
CA ASP A 586 14.90 -6.99 -3.03
C ASP A 586 14.69 -8.20 -2.11
N SER A 587 13.79 -9.11 -2.48
CA SER A 587 13.52 -10.38 -1.78
C SER A 587 14.50 -11.51 -2.14
N ARG A 588 15.64 -11.17 -2.76
CA ARG A 588 16.65 -12.14 -3.18
C ARG A 588 17.18 -12.94 -1.99
N VAL A 589 17.16 -14.27 -2.12
CA VAL A 589 17.67 -15.17 -1.08
C VAL A 589 19.04 -15.76 -1.45
N GLY A 590 19.19 -16.22 -2.70
CA GLY A 590 20.37 -16.99 -3.07
C GLY A 590 20.42 -17.41 -4.53
N ILE A 591 21.41 -18.24 -4.85
CA ILE A 591 21.58 -18.86 -6.18
C ILE A 591 21.52 -20.37 -6.00
N ALA A 592 20.72 -21.05 -6.81
CA ALA A 592 20.66 -22.51 -6.79
C ALA A 592 21.96 -23.11 -7.33
N ILE A 593 22.55 -24.03 -6.58
CA ILE A 593 23.74 -24.79 -7.02
C ILE A 593 23.31 -26.02 -7.83
N ASP A 594 22.22 -26.65 -7.42
CA ASP A 594 21.58 -27.81 -8.04
C ASP A 594 20.05 -27.71 -7.81
N GLU A 595 19.32 -28.83 -7.94
CA GLU A 595 17.85 -28.87 -7.87
C GLU A 595 17.27 -28.84 -6.44
N ASP A 596 18.11 -29.10 -5.43
CA ASP A 596 17.71 -29.20 -4.01
C ASP A 596 18.55 -28.32 -3.06
N THR A 597 19.58 -27.63 -3.57
CA THR A 597 20.51 -26.83 -2.77
C THR A 597 20.56 -25.38 -3.25
N LEU A 598 20.16 -24.47 -2.36
CA LEU A 598 20.32 -23.03 -2.50
C LEU A 598 21.60 -22.55 -1.78
N PHE A 599 22.44 -21.77 -2.48
CA PHE A 599 23.50 -21.01 -1.84
C PHE A 599 22.99 -19.65 -1.38
N VAL A 600 22.80 -19.52 -0.07
CA VAL A 600 22.42 -18.26 0.58
C VAL A 600 23.66 -17.40 0.76
N SER A 601 23.73 -16.28 0.04
CA SER A 601 24.77 -15.29 0.24
C SER A 601 24.30 -14.28 1.29
N ALA A 602 25.02 -14.17 2.41
CA ALA A 602 24.74 -13.14 3.41
C ALA A 602 24.70 -11.76 2.74
N SER A 603 23.52 -11.16 2.71
CA SER A 603 23.27 -9.83 2.17
C SER A 603 22.75 -9.01 3.34
N PHE A 604 23.67 -8.44 4.14
CA PHE A 604 23.31 -7.46 5.16
C PHE A 604 23.52 -6.06 4.60
#